data_AF-A0A1E7YYK3-F1
#
_entry.id   AF-A0A1E7YYK3-F1
#
_cell.length_a   1.000
_cell.length_b   1.000
_cell.length_c   1.000
_cell.angle_alpha   90.00
_cell.angle_beta   90.00
_cell.angle_gamma   90.00
#
_symmetry.space_group_name_H-M   'P 1'
#
loop_
_entity.id
_entity.type
_entity.pdbx_description
1 polymer ?
#
loop_
_entity_poly.entity_id
_entity_poly.type
_entity_poly.pdbx_seq_one_letter_code
_entity_poly.pdbx_strand_id
1 'polypeptide(L)'
;MQFPKQDLTHVFVTPGQDWPSDLIIAALKKAGFSVPVLEAELGIGAGSLRNAFYRHVPRYEHLIAQKIGLSPDVIWPSRYSADNRQSA
;
A
#
# COMPACT_ATOMS: atom_id res chain seq x y z
N MET A 1 -1.95 -5.68 -33.63
CA MET A 1 -1.93 -6.22 -32.25
C MET A 1 -1.75 -5.06 -31.30
N GLN A 2 -2.87 -4.48 -30.85
CA GLN A 2 -2.89 -3.33 -29.95
C GLN A 2 -2.80 -3.89 -28.52
N PHE A 3 -1.62 -3.87 -27.90
CA PHE A 3 -1.53 -4.13 -26.46
C PHE A 3 -2.28 -3.00 -25.74
N PRO A 4 -3.37 -3.28 -24.99
CA PRO A 4 -4.03 -2.25 -24.22
C PRO A 4 -3.02 -1.68 -23.23
N LYS A 5 -2.96 -0.35 -23.15
CA LYS A 5 -1.94 0.44 -22.41
C LYS A 5 -1.99 0.27 -20.88
N GLN A 6 -2.72 -0.72 -20.39
CA GLN A 6 -3.18 -0.89 -19.02
C GLN A 6 -3.30 -2.41 -18.87
N ASP A 7 -2.40 -3.09 -18.18
CA ASP A 7 -2.27 -3.04 -16.74
C ASP A 7 -0.95 -3.72 -16.32
N LEU A 8 0.06 -2.91 -15.98
CA LEU A 8 1.34 -3.43 -15.48
C LEU A 8 1.27 -3.80 -13.99
N THR A 9 0.14 -3.55 -13.32
CA THR A 9 0.04 -3.83 -11.88
C THR A 9 0.08 -5.32 -11.61
N HIS A 10 -0.45 -6.14 -12.52
CA HIS A 10 -0.37 -7.61 -12.46
C HIS A 10 1.06 -8.17 -12.57
N VAL A 11 2.02 -7.40 -13.08
CA VAL A 11 3.44 -7.82 -13.18
C VAL A 11 4.15 -7.66 -11.84
N PHE A 12 3.69 -6.72 -11.01
CA PHE A 12 4.33 -6.36 -9.73
C PHE A 12 3.48 -6.74 -8.51
N VAL A 13 2.23 -7.15 -8.70
CA VAL A 13 1.28 -7.52 -7.65
C VAL A 13 0.68 -8.87 -7.98
N THR A 14 0.98 -9.87 -7.16
CA THR A 14 0.28 -11.14 -7.16
C THR A 14 -1.04 -10.97 -6.41
N PRO A 15 -2.20 -11.37 -6.98
CA PRO A 15 -3.47 -11.36 -6.25
C PRO A 15 -3.34 -12.16 -4.95
N GLY A 16 -3.74 -11.54 -3.82
CA GLY A 16 -3.64 -12.15 -2.49
C GLY A 16 -2.29 -11.98 -1.78
N GLN A 17 -1.35 -11.21 -2.35
CA GLN A 17 -0.06 -10.94 -1.73
C GLN A 17 0.13 -9.45 -1.41
N ASP A 18 0.80 -9.17 -0.29
CA ASP A 18 1.19 -7.82 0.10
C ASP A 18 2.04 -7.15 -0.98
N TRP A 19 1.79 -5.87 -1.21
CA TRP A 19 2.54 -5.09 -2.18
C TRP A 19 4.01 -4.99 -1.75
N PRO A 20 4.96 -5.06 -2.70
CA PRO A 20 6.35 -4.79 -2.40
C PRO A 20 6.53 -3.31 -2.02
N SER A 21 7.47 -3.03 -1.12
CA SER A 21 7.76 -1.67 -0.62
C SER A 21 8.03 -0.67 -1.75
N ASP A 22 8.71 -1.09 -2.81
CA ASP A 22 9.03 -0.23 -3.95
C ASP A 22 7.77 0.22 -4.70
N LEU A 23 6.76 -0.66 -4.81
CA LEU A 23 5.49 -0.33 -5.44
C LEU A 23 4.68 0.64 -4.58
N ILE A 24 4.68 0.45 -3.25
CA ILE A 24 4.04 1.39 -2.32
C ILE A 24 4.68 2.77 -2.43
N ILE A 25 6.02 2.85 -2.49
CA ILE A 25 6.75 4.11 -2.68
C ILE A 25 6.43 4.72 -4.05
N ALA A 26 6.37 3.91 -5.12
CA ALA A 26 6.02 4.39 -6.45
C ALA A 26 4.58 4.92 -6.51
N ALA A 27 3.64 4.24 -5.84
CA ALA A 27 2.24 4.67 -5.74
C ALA A 27 2.10 5.97 -4.96
N LEU A 28 2.81 6.11 -3.83
CA LEU A 28 2.89 7.37 -3.08
C LEU A 28 3.44 8.50 -3.95
N LYS A 29 4.56 8.27 -4.66
CA LYS A 29 5.14 9.26 -5.57
C LYS A 29 4.17 9.65 -6.68
N LYS A 30 3.44 8.69 -7.24
CA LYS A 30 2.41 8.93 -8.26
C LYS A 30 1.24 9.75 -7.72
N ALA A 31 0.88 9.56 -6.45
CA ALA A 31 -0.09 10.38 -5.73
C ALA A 31 0.45 11.77 -5.31
N GLY A 32 1.73 12.07 -5.58
CA GLY A 32 2.37 13.33 -5.21
C GLY A 32 2.88 13.38 -3.77
N PHE A 33 2.87 12.26 -3.05
CA PHE A 33 3.34 12.16 -1.68
C PHE A 33 4.71 11.46 -1.60
N SER A 34 5.46 11.78 -0.54
CA SER A 34 6.74 11.13 -0.22
C SER A 34 6.73 10.67 1.22
N VAL A 35 7.37 9.53 1.52
CA VAL A 35 7.52 9.00 2.89
C VAL A 35 7.95 10.06 3.91
N PRO A 36 9.01 10.86 3.70
CA PRO A 36 9.41 11.90 4.66
C PRO A 36 8.37 13.02 4.84
N VAL A 37 7.58 13.33 3.80
CA VAL A 37 6.49 14.32 3.91
C VAL A 37 5.39 13.79 4.81
N LEU A 38 5.02 12.52 4.65
CA LEU A 38 4.04 11.85 5.51
C LEU A 38 4.52 11.71 6.95
N GLU A 39 5.82 11.45 7.15
CA GLU A 39 6.43 11.42 8.49
C GLU A 39 6.37 12.79 9.17
N ALA A 40 6.63 13.87 8.42
CA ALA A 40 6.51 15.24 8.89
C ALA A 40 5.06 15.63 9.21
N GLU A 41 4.08 15.24 8.37
CA GLU A 41 2.65 15.46 8.64
C GLU A 41 2.18 14.74 9.91
N LEU A 42 2.72 13.55 10.18
CA LEU A 42 2.40 12.77 11.37
C LEU A 42 3.17 13.20 12.63
N GLY A 43 4.20 14.04 12.49
CA GLY A 43 5.10 14.38 13.59
C GLY A 43 5.89 13.18 14.14
N ILE A 44 6.18 12.18 13.30
CA ILE A 44 6.96 11.00 13.69
C ILE A 44 8.41 11.09 13.22
N GLY A 45 9.31 10.35 13.88
CA GLY A 45 10.72 10.32 13.51
C GLY A 45 10.93 9.75 12.10
N ALA A 46 11.91 10.29 11.37
CA ALA A 46 12.26 9.84 10.05
C ALA A 46 12.56 8.32 10.02
N GLY A 47 11.99 7.61 9.05
CA GLY A 47 12.07 6.15 8.94
C GLY A 47 11.05 5.37 9.77
N SER A 48 10.27 6.03 10.66
CA SER A 48 9.22 5.36 11.44
C SER A 48 8.08 4.85 10.57
N LEU A 49 7.75 5.55 9.48
CA LEU A 49 6.68 5.15 8.57
C LEU A 49 7.08 3.92 7.75
N ARG A 50 8.38 3.75 7.46
CA ARG A 50 8.89 2.56 6.76
C ARG A 50 8.62 1.28 7.53
N ASN A 51 8.46 1.33 8.86
CA ASN A 51 8.04 0.18 9.65
C ASN A 51 6.74 -0.45 9.14
N ALA A 52 5.83 0.33 8.56
CA ALA A 52 4.58 -0.18 8.01
C ALA A 52 4.78 -1.14 6.82
N PHE A 53 5.92 -1.05 6.11
CA PHE A 53 6.16 -1.90 4.95
C PHE A 53 6.39 -3.36 5.37
N TYR A 54 7.05 -3.59 6.51
CA TYR A 54 7.42 -4.94 6.98
C TYR A 54 6.73 -5.36 8.28
N ARG A 55 6.16 -4.43 9.06
CA ARG A 55 5.37 -4.74 10.27
C ARG A 55 3.93 -4.27 10.11
N HIS A 56 3.01 -5.04 10.67
CA HIS A 56 1.62 -4.65 10.75
C HIS A 56 1.45 -3.48 11.71
N VAL A 57 1.24 -2.29 11.17
CA VAL A 57 1.02 -1.06 11.92
C VAL A 57 -0.22 -0.36 11.36
N PRO A 58 -1.43 -0.71 11.85
CA PRO A 58 -2.67 -0.30 11.22
C PRO A 58 -2.81 1.20 10.97
N ARG A 59 -2.35 2.02 11.93
CA ARG A 59 -2.38 3.48 11.82
C ARG A 59 -1.59 4.01 10.62
N TYR A 60 -0.43 3.43 10.33
CA TYR A 60 0.44 3.87 9.24
C TYR A 60 -0.02 3.28 7.90
N GLU A 61 -0.44 2.03 7.90
CA GLU A 61 -0.99 1.36 6.72
C GLU A 61 -2.23 2.10 6.20
N HIS A 62 -3.17 2.46 7.09
CA HIS A 62 -4.36 3.24 6.72
C HIS A 62 -4.00 4.62 6.16
N LEU A 63 -3.02 5.30 6.75
CA LEU A 63 -2.60 6.61 6.23
C LEU A 63 -2.01 6.48 4.82
N ILE A 64 -1.12 5.53 4.62
CA ILE A 64 -0.50 5.28 3.30
C ILE A 64 -1.59 4.95 2.28
N ALA A 65 -2.51 4.05 2.63
CA ALA A 65 -3.62 3.65 1.77
C ALA A 65 -4.52 4.83 1.42
N GLN A 66 -4.89 5.66 2.42
CA GLN A 66 -5.68 6.87 2.23
C GLN A 66 -4.99 7.87 1.29
N LYS A 67 -3.67 8.06 1.41
CA LYS A 67 -2.88 8.97 0.56
C LYS A 67 -2.75 8.46 -0.88
N ILE A 68 -2.70 7.14 -1.06
CA ILE A 68 -2.72 6.50 -2.38
C ILE A 68 -4.15 6.49 -2.97
N GLY A 69 -5.18 6.58 -2.13
CA GLY A 69 -6.58 6.49 -2.53
C GLY A 69 -7.10 5.05 -2.63
N LEU A 70 -6.49 4.12 -1.88
CA LEU A 70 -6.87 2.71 -1.84
C LEU A 70 -7.21 2.28 -0.40
N SER A 71 -7.83 1.11 -0.24
CA SER A 71 -7.98 0.47 1.07
C SER A 71 -6.68 -0.23 1.48
N PRO A 72 -6.34 -0.26 2.79
CA PRO A 72 -5.16 -0.98 3.27
C PRO A 72 -5.23 -2.47 2.94
N ASP A 73 -6.43 -3.05 2.84
CA ASP A 73 -6.67 -4.44 2.41
C ASP A 73 -6.21 -4.73 0.98
N VAL A 74 -6.18 -3.71 0.11
CA VAL A 74 -5.71 -3.85 -1.28
C VAL A 74 -4.19 -3.89 -1.33
N ILE A 75 -3.53 -3.14 -0.45
CA ILE A 75 -2.07 -3.01 -0.40
C ILE A 75 -1.46 -4.15 0.43
N TRP A 76 -2.13 -4.54 1.53
CA TRP A 76 -1.72 -5.61 2.43
C TRP A 76 -2.84 -6.64 2.63
N PRO A 77 -3.25 -7.36 1.56
CA PRO A 77 -4.26 -8.40 1.69
C PRO A 77 -3.87 -9.45 2.71
N SER A 78 -2.59 -9.82 2.89
CA SER A 78 -2.20 -10.83 3.89
C SER A 78 -2.52 -10.39 5.33
N ARG A 79 -2.53 -9.08 5.58
CA ARG A 79 -2.71 -8.50 6.93
C ARG A 79 -4.17 -8.20 7.26
N TYR A 80 -4.97 -7.93 6.25
CA TYR A 80 -6.36 -7.50 6.40
C TYR A 80 -7.38 -8.45 5.77
N SER A 81 -6.94 -9.52 5.10
CA SER A 81 -7.85 -10.56 4.63
C SER A 81 -8.59 -11.13 5.83
N ALA A 82 -9.83 -10.67 5.97
CA ALA A 82 -10.84 -11.37 6.71
C ALA A 82 -10.91 -12.76 6.10
N ASP A 83 -10.46 -13.74 6.87
CA ASP A 83 -10.96 -15.10 6.79
C ASP A 83 -12.45 -15.06 6.45
N ASN A 84 -12.77 -15.61 5.28
CA ASN A 84 -14.02 -16.25 4.95
C ASN A 84 -15.29 -15.75 5.66
N ARG A 85 -15.87 -14.64 5.19
CA ARG A 85 -17.33 -14.42 5.29
C ARG A 85 -18.03 -14.67 3.96
N GLN A 86 -17.72 -15.78 3.30
CA GLN A 86 -18.70 -16.41 2.42
C GLN A 86 -19.45 -17.44 3.26
N SER A 87 -20.30 -16.93 4.14
CA SER A 87 -21.44 -17.67 4.67
C SER A 87 -22.47 -17.74 3.53
N ALA A 88 -22.63 -18.92 2.95
CA ALA A 88 -23.79 -19.29 2.15
C ALA A 88 -24.23 -20.69 2.61
#